data_AF-A0A7S3IRS1-F1
#
_entry.id   AF-A0A7S3IRS1-F1
#
_cell.length_a   1.000
_cell.length_b   1.000
_cell.length_c   1.000
_cell.angle_alpha   90.00
_cell.angle_beta   90.00
_cell.angle_gamma   90.00
#
_symmetry.space_group_name_H-M   'P 1'
#
loop_
_entity.id
_entity.type
_entity.pdbx_description
1 polymer ?
#
loop_
_entity_poly.entity_id
_entity_poly.type
_entity_poly.pdbx_seq_one_letter_code
_entity_poly.pdbx_strand_id
1 'polypeptide(L)'
;MRRKQFFENFINIIKFGIFGSLFTYVFFVVFTYLLFNYVDMKMWDPEANDGQGATVDFNLTTLEIMLVCSIFVSSDIIAAMSILKFDEQPHIFSIILGEGLFNDVVVLVLYQTVNMFQENPESVFNTKMAFQ
;
A
#
# COMPACT_ATOMS: atom_id res chain seq x y z
N MET A 1 -0.11 38.34 4.85
CA MET A 1 0.27 37.23 5.75
C MET A 1 -0.98 36.43 6.12
N ARG A 2 -1.15 35.22 5.60
CA ARG A 2 -2.26 34.32 5.98
C ARG A 2 -1.87 32.83 5.96
N ARG A 3 -0.56 32.55 6.06
CA ARG A 3 -0.02 31.17 6.13
C ARG A 3 -0.41 30.45 7.43
N LYS A 4 -0.64 31.16 8.54
CA LYS A 4 -0.95 30.54 9.86
C LYS A 4 -2.30 29.80 9.92
N GLN A 5 -3.38 30.37 9.38
CA GLN A 5 -4.70 29.73 9.39
C GLN A 5 -4.81 28.53 8.44
N PHE A 6 -3.87 28.41 7.51
CA PHE A 6 -3.79 27.29 6.58
C PHE A 6 -3.17 26.05 7.23
N PHE A 7 -2.16 26.26 8.08
CA PHE A 7 -1.51 25.21 8.86
C PHE A 7 -2.36 24.70 10.04
N GLU A 8 -3.33 25.48 10.51
CA GLU A 8 -4.24 25.05 11.60
C GLU A 8 -5.14 23.87 11.18
N ASN A 9 -5.55 23.81 9.90
CA ASN A 9 -6.41 22.72 9.39
C ASN A 9 -5.68 21.71 8.50
N PHE A 10 -4.45 22.00 8.07
CA PHE A 10 -3.66 21.12 7.20
C PHE A 10 -3.39 19.75 7.82
N ILE A 11 -3.14 19.72 9.14
CA ILE A 11 -2.91 18.47 9.88
C ILE A 11 -4.18 17.60 9.91
N ASN A 12 -5.37 18.19 10.01
CA ASN A 12 -6.61 17.41 9.94
C ASN A 12 -6.87 16.86 8.53
N ILE A 13 -6.49 17.62 7.48
CA ILE A 13 -6.60 17.18 6.09
C ILE A 13 -5.60 16.04 5.81
N ILE A 14 -4.36 16.15 6.28
CA ILE A 14 -3.36 15.07 6.19
C ILE A 14 -3.79 13.83 6.97
N LYS A 15 -4.33 13.99 8.18
CA LYS A 15 -4.85 12.86 8.97
C LYS A 15 -5.94 12.10 8.21
N PHE A 16 -6.79 12.82 7.48
CA PHE A 16 -7.79 12.19 6.61
C PHE A 16 -7.15 11.46 5.41
N GLY A 17 -6.07 12.01 4.84
CA GLY A 17 -5.29 11.35 3.78
C GLY A 17 -4.63 10.05 4.23
N ILE A 18 -3.94 10.06 5.40
CA ILE A 18 -3.33 8.86 5.99
C ILE A 18 -4.37 7.82 6.36
N PHE A 19 -5.50 8.26 6.94
CA PHE A 19 -6.61 7.36 7.22
C PHE A 19 -7.17 6.76 5.92
N GLY A 20 -7.19 7.55 4.84
CA GLY A 20 -7.57 7.11 3.51
C GLY A 20 -6.68 5.99 2.98
N SER A 21 -5.35 6.14 3.01
CA SER A 21 -4.41 5.12 2.49
C SER A 21 -4.41 3.82 3.30
N LEU A 22 -4.59 3.90 4.63
CA LEU A 22 -4.78 2.70 5.46
C LEU A 22 -6.14 2.03 5.20
N PHE A 23 -7.20 2.81 4.98
CA PHE A 23 -8.51 2.28 4.66
C PHE A 23 -8.51 1.60 3.29
N THR A 24 -7.88 2.21 2.27
CA THR A 24 -7.73 1.58 0.94
C THR A 24 -6.89 0.32 1.02
N TYR A 25 -5.84 0.28 1.84
CA TYR A 25 -5.06 -0.94 2.08
C TYR A 25 -5.92 -2.08 2.61
N VAL A 26 -6.70 -1.85 3.68
CA VAL A 26 -7.60 -2.86 4.23
C VAL A 26 -8.62 -3.31 3.20
N PHE A 27 -9.18 -2.37 2.43
CA PHE A 27 -10.12 -2.68 1.37
C PHE A 27 -9.50 -3.55 0.27
N PHE A 28 -8.27 -3.25 -0.18
CA PHE A 28 -7.55 -4.04 -1.17
C PHE A 28 -7.23 -5.45 -0.67
N VAL A 29 -6.79 -5.60 0.58
CA VAL A 29 -6.51 -6.93 1.16
C VAL A 29 -7.78 -7.77 1.24
N VAL A 30 -8.89 -7.21 1.74
CA VAL A 30 -10.17 -7.91 1.83
C VAL A 30 -10.69 -8.27 0.44
N PHE A 31 -10.66 -7.33 -0.49
CA PHE A 31 -11.14 -7.56 -1.85
C PHE A 31 -10.32 -8.62 -2.58
N THR A 32 -9.00 -8.57 -2.43
CA THR A 32 -8.09 -9.57 -3.03
C THR A 32 -8.28 -10.94 -2.39
N TYR A 33 -8.41 -11.02 -1.06
CA TYR A 33 -8.71 -12.27 -0.37
C TYR A 33 -10.05 -12.89 -0.81
N LEU A 34 -11.10 -12.06 -0.99
CA LEU A 34 -12.37 -12.53 -1.53
C LEU A 34 -12.20 -13.02 -2.99
N LEU A 35 -11.46 -12.28 -3.83
CA LEU A 35 -11.18 -12.71 -5.19
C LEU A 35 -10.50 -14.09 -5.24
N PHE A 36 -9.48 -14.34 -4.41
CA PHE A 36 -8.82 -15.65 -4.36
C PHE A 36 -9.74 -16.79 -3.88
N ASN A 37 -10.75 -16.49 -3.05
CA ASN A 37 -11.73 -17.50 -2.61
C ASN A 37 -12.81 -17.80 -3.67
N TYR A 38 -13.18 -16.80 -4.49
CA TYR A 38 -14.25 -16.94 -5.49
C TYR A 38 -13.73 -17.23 -6.91
N VAL A 39 -12.48 -16.91 -7.20
CA VAL A 39 -11.85 -17.08 -8.51
C VAL A 39 -10.71 -18.07 -8.37
N ASP A 40 -10.93 -19.29 -8.87
CA ASP A 40 -9.90 -20.32 -8.96
C ASP A 40 -8.95 -19.96 -10.12
N MET A 41 -7.91 -19.18 -9.81
CA MET A 41 -6.90 -18.78 -10.79
C MET A 41 -5.92 -19.94 -10.98
N LYS A 42 -5.84 -20.47 -12.20
CA LYS A 42 -4.88 -21.50 -12.57
C LYS A 42 -3.83 -20.89 -13.49
N MET A 43 -2.56 -21.06 -13.14
CA MET A 43 -1.45 -20.62 -13.98
C MET A 43 -1.09 -21.75 -14.95
N TRP A 44 -0.88 -21.42 -16.22
CA TRP A 44 -0.38 -22.39 -17.20
C TRP A 44 1.13 -22.51 -17.05
N ASP A 45 1.60 -23.66 -16.55
CA ASP A 45 3.00 -24.00 -16.48
C ASP A 45 3.34 -24.94 -17.66
N PRO A 46 4.15 -24.49 -18.65
CA PRO A 46 4.54 -25.31 -19.79
C PRO A 46 5.49 -26.48 -19.43
N GLU A 47 6.10 -26.49 -18.25
CA GLU A 47 7.05 -27.53 -17.83
C GLU A 47 6.42 -28.60 -16.90
N ALA A 48 5.20 -28.36 -16.41
CA ALA A 48 4.50 -29.33 -15.59
C ALA A 48 4.08 -30.58 -16.40
N ASN A 49 4.31 -31.77 -15.82
CA ASN A 49 4.15 -33.10 -16.45
C ASN A 49 5.04 -33.35 -17.68
N ASP A 50 6.37 -33.44 -17.50
CA ASP A 50 7.34 -33.84 -18.54
C ASP A 50 7.17 -33.09 -19.87
N GLY A 51 6.91 -31.78 -19.82
CA GLY A 51 6.80 -30.90 -20.99
C GLY A 51 5.47 -30.96 -21.74
N GLN A 52 4.41 -31.51 -21.14
CA GLN A 52 3.05 -31.52 -21.73
C GLN A 52 2.20 -30.29 -21.35
N GLY A 53 2.70 -29.47 -20.42
CA GLY A 53 2.03 -28.28 -19.92
C GLY A 53 0.86 -28.64 -19.02
N ALA A 54 0.86 -28.13 -17.79
CA ALA A 54 -0.24 -28.33 -16.86
C ALA A 54 -0.70 -27.00 -16.26
N THR A 55 -2.00 -26.91 -15.99
CA THR A 55 -2.55 -25.85 -15.17
C THR A 55 -2.22 -26.16 -13.71
N VAL A 56 -1.31 -25.41 -13.11
CA VAL A 56 -1.04 -25.47 -11.67
C VAL A 56 -1.97 -24.46 -10.99
N ASP A 57 -2.56 -24.83 -9.86
CA ASP A 57 -3.40 -23.92 -9.10
C ASP A 57 -2.54 -22.78 -8.54
N PHE A 58 -2.88 -21.54 -8.88
CA PHE A 58 -2.17 -20.35 -8.43
C PHE A 58 -2.72 -19.95 -7.06
N ASN A 59 -2.24 -20.63 -6.02
CA ASN A 59 -2.59 -20.32 -4.64
C ASN A 59 -1.51 -19.42 -4.04
N LEU A 60 -1.83 -18.15 -3.82
CA LEU A 60 -0.99 -17.23 -3.06
C LEU A 60 -1.32 -17.34 -1.58
N THR A 61 -0.29 -17.42 -0.75
CA THR A 61 -0.43 -17.37 0.70
C THR A 61 -0.99 -16.00 1.09
N THR A 62 -1.80 -15.94 2.16
CA THR A 62 -2.38 -14.67 2.64
C THR A 62 -1.32 -13.58 2.89
N LEU A 63 -0.11 -13.95 3.32
CA LEU A 63 1.00 -13.00 3.49
C LEU A 63 1.51 -12.44 2.16
N GLU A 64 1.60 -13.25 1.12
CA GLU A 64 2.01 -12.81 -0.22
C GLU A 64 0.97 -11.85 -0.81
N ILE A 65 -0.32 -12.14 -0.59
CA ILE A 65 -1.42 -11.24 -0.95
C ILE A 65 -1.26 -9.89 -0.24
N MET A 66 -0.95 -9.88 1.07
CA MET A 66 -0.74 -8.66 1.83
C MET A 66 0.47 -7.86 1.34
N LEU A 67 1.57 -8.52 0.97
CA LEU A 67 2.75 -7.87 0.37
C LEU A 67 2.41 -7.17 -0.94
N VAL A 68 1.73 -7.88 -1.85
CA VAL A 68 1.31 -7.34 -3.14
C VAL A 68 0.35 -6.16 -2.94
N CYS A 69 -0.64 -6.29 -2.05
CA CYS A 69 -1.57 -5.21 -1.72
C CYS A 69 -0.86 -3.99 -1.11
N SER A 70 0.23 -4.20 -0.35
CA SER A 70 1.01 -3.11 0.23
C SER A 70 1.64 -2.23 -0.85
N ILE A 71 2.14 -2.84 -1.92
CA ILE A 71 2.74 -2.11 -3.05
C ILE A 71 1.65 -1.40 -3.87
N PHE A 72 0.49 -2.03 -4.06
CA PHE A 72 -0.62 -1.45 -4.84
C PHE A 72 -1.29 -0.22 -4.22
N VAL A 73 -1.10 0.03 -2.93
CA VAL A 73 -1.59 1.24 -2.25
C VAL A 73 -0.77 2.50 -2.61
N SER A 74 0.38 2.34 -3.26
CA SER A 74 1.18 3.47 -3.73
C SER A 74 0.40 4.38 -4.71
N SER A 75 0.61 5.69 -4.59
CA SER A 75 -0.08 6.73 -5.35
C SER A 75 0.94 7.66 -6.01
N ASP A 76 0.88 7.81 -7.33
CA ASP A 76 1.82 8.64 -8.09
C ASP A 76 1.49 10.13 -8.02
N ILE A 77 2.03 10.83 -7.02
CA ILE A 77 1.79 12.27 -6.86
C ILE A 77 2.50 13.15 -7.88
N ILE A 78 3.62 12.71 -8.48
CA ILE A 78 4.40 13.52 -9.43
C ILE A 78 3.56 13.84 -10.68
N ALA A 79 2.75 12.88 -11.14
CA ALA A 79 1.84 13.08 -12.26
C ALA A 79 0.77 14.13 -11.92
N ALA A 80 0.12 14.05 -10.76
CA ALA A 80 -0.86 15.04 -10.31
C ALA A 80 -0.24 16.44 -10.15
N MET A 81 0.98 16.51 -9.62
CA MET A 81 1.73 17.75 -9.40
C MET A 81 2.14 18.42 -10.71
N SER A 82 2.34 17.66 -11.79
CA SER A 82 2.67 18.21 -13.12
C SER A 82 1.50 18.92 -13.80
N ILE A 83 0.26 18.59 -13.41
CA ILE A 83 -0.97 19.15 -13.98
C ILE A 83 -1.39 20.42 -13.22
N LEU A 84 -1.06 20.51 -11.93
CA LEU A 84 -1.43 21.62 -11.07
C LEU A 84 -0.49 22.81 -11.21
N LYS A 85 -1.05 23.98 -11.52
CA LYS A 85 -0.32 25.25 -11.50
C LYS A 85 -0.32 25.84 -10.09
N PHE A 86 0.88 26.07 -9.56
CA PHE A 86 1.06 26.66 -8.22
C PHE A 86 0.45 28.05 -8.09
N ASP A 87 0.44 28.82 -9.18
CA ASP A 87 -0.02 30.22 -9.21
C ASP A 87 -1.55 30.35 -9.06
N GLU A 88 -2.31 29.32 -9.45
CA GLU A 88 -3.77 29.35 -9.40
C GLU A 88 -4.31 28.86 -8.04
N GLN A 89 -3.73 27.79 -7.48
CA GLN A 89 -4.24 27.15 -6.25
C GLN A 89 -3.13 26.60 -5.33
N PRO A 90 -2.51 27.45 -4.49
CA PRO A 90 -1.44 27.03 -3.58
C PRO A 90 -1.91 26.09 -2.45
N HIS A 91 -3.23 26.02 -2.16
CA HIS A 91 -3.77 25.12 -1.13
C HIS A 91 -3.75 23.67 -1.54
N ILE A 92 -4.33 23.40 -2.70
CA ILE A 92 -4.50 22.05 -3.21
C ILE A 92 -3.14 21.43 -3.52
N PHE A 93 -2.21 22.24 -4.04
CA PHE A 93 -0.82 21.86 -4.23
C PHE A 93 -0.16 21.36 -2.93
N SER A 94 -0.30 22.10 -1.82
CA SER A 94 0.28 21.68 -0.54
C SER A 94 -0.36 20.40 0.02
N ILE A 95 -1.66 20.19 -0.23
CA ILE A 95 -2.40 19.01 0.23
C ILE A 95 -1.95 17.76 -0.50
N ILE A 96 -1.90 17.80 -1.84
CA ILE A 96 -1.52 16.64 -2.67
C ILE A 96 -0.05 16.27 -2.43
N LEU A 97 0.84 17.27 -2.31
CA LEU A 97 2.22 17.02 -1.94
C LEU A 97 2.33 16.35 -0.56
N GLY A 98 1.53 16.82 0.41
CA GLY A 98 1.48 16.22 1.74
C GLY A 98 0.99 14.77 1.70
N GLU A 99 -0.15 14.51 1.07
CA GLU A 99 -0.74 13.17 0.96
C GLU A 99 0.23 12.16 0.32
N GLY A 100 0.87 12.51 -0.79
CA GLY A 100 1.83 11.62 -1.44
C GLY A 100 3.06 11.30 -0.61
N LEU A 101 3.67 12.31 0.02
CA LEU A 101 4.84 12.09 0.89
C LEU A 101 4.50 11.18 2.07
N PHE A 102 3.29 11.31 2.63
CA PHE A 102 2.83 10.41 3.67
C PHE A 102 2.50 9.01 3.14
N ASN A 103 1.91 8.90 1.95
CA ASN A 103 1.59 7.63 1.33
C ASN A 103 2.85 6.79 1.08
N ASP A 104 3.93 7.40 0.58
CA ASP A 104 5.22 6.73 0.38
C ASP A 104 5.77 6.12 1.68
N VAL A 105 5.69 6.87 2.79
CA VAL A 105 6.12 6.38 4.11
C VAL A 105 5.25 5.23 4.58
N VAL A 106 3.92 5.32 4.42
CA VAL A 106 2.98 4.27 4.83
C VAL A 106 3.20 2.99 4.04
N VAL A 107 3.34 3.07 2.72
CA VAL A 107 3.60 1.92 1.84
C VAL A 107 4.94 1.26 2.18
N LEU A 108 5.99 2.05 2.43
CA LEU A 108 7.30 1.52 2.83
C LEU A 108 7.24 0.78 4.17
N VAL A 109 6.57 1.36 5.17
CA VAL A 109 6.41 0.72 6.50
C VAL A 109 5.56 -0.53 6.40
N LEU A 110 4.46 -0.52 5.65
CA LEU A 110 3.61 -1.69 5.42
C LEU A 110 4.42 -2.81 4.75
N TYR A 111 5.15 -2.50 3.67
CA TYR A 111 5.95 -3.47 2.95
C TYR A 111 7.02 -4.09 3.84
N GLN A 112 7.76 -3.27 4.59
CA GLN A 112 8.78 -3.77 5.52
C GLN A 112 8.16 -4.63 6.62
N THR A 113 7.00 -4.23 7.15
CA THR A 113 6.30 -4.98 8.18
C THR A 113 5.88 -6.35 7.66
N VAL A 114 5.22 -6.43 6.49
CA VAL A 114 4.76 -7.71 5.93
C VAL A 114 5.94 -8.57 5.48
N ASN A 115 7.01 -7.99 4.91
CA ASN A 115 8.21 -8.75 4.56
C ASN A 115 8.88 -9.38 5.79
N MET A 116 8.96 -8.64 6.91
CA MET A 116 9.45 -9.20 8.18
C MET A 116 8.57 -10.36 8.68
N PHE A 117 7.24 -10.23 8.56
CA PHE A 117 6.31 -11.31 8.91
C PHE A 117 6.46 -12.55 8.01
N GLN A 118 6.78 -12.37 6.73
CA GLN A 118 7.01 -13.48 5.80
C GLN A 118 8.33 -14.21 6.07
N GLU A 119 9.41 -13.48 6.38
CA GLU A 119 10.72 -14.07 6.63
C GLU A 119 10.84 -14.74 8.01
N ASN A 120 10.11 -14.26 9.05
CA ASN A 120 10.23 -14.78 10.42
C ASN A 120 8.90 -14.72 11.21
N PRO A 121 8.05 -15.75 11.16
CA PRO A 121 6.79 -15.77 11.93
C PRO A 121 6.98 -15.81 13.47
N GLU A 122 8.16 -16.20 13.98
CA GLU A 122 8.41 -16.34 15.44
C GLU A 122 9.03 -15.12 16.13
N SER A 123 9.59 -14.13 15.41
CA SER A 123 10.36 -13.04 16.03
C SER A 123 9.54 -11.82 16.43
N VAL A 124 8.30 -11.69 15.94
CA VAL A 124 7.47 -10.49 16.15
C VAL A 124 6.94 -10.38 17.59
N PHE A 125 6.80 -11.49 18.32
CA PHE A 125 6.45 -11.43 19.74
C PHE A 125 7.60 -10.93 20.63
N ASN A 126 8.84 -10.92 20.13
CA ASN A 126 10.04 -10.54 20.90
C ASN A 126 10.50 -9.10 20.66
N THR A 127 9.88 -8.35 19.74
CA THR A 127 10.27 -6.96 19.43
C THR A 127 9.98 -5.97 20.56
N LYS A 128 9.28 -6.39 21.64
CA LYS A 128 9.27 -5.64 22.91
C LYS A 128 10.66 -5.53 23.57
N MET A 129 11.66 -6.30 23.14
CA MET A 129 13.04 -6.20 23.65
C MET A 129 14.02 -5.45 22.74
N ALA A 130 13.61 -5.04 21.53
CA ALA A 130 14.52 -4.38 20.57
C ALA A 130 14.46 -2.84 20.60
N PHE A 131 13.63 -2.25 21.46
CA PHE A 131 13.71 -0.84 21.82
C PHE A 131 14.45 -0.69 23.17
N GLN A 132 15.75 -1.00 23.16
CA GLN A 132 16.72 -0.55 24.16
C GLN A 132 17.96 0.00 23.44
#